data_AF-A0A7V2EUY5-F1
#
_entry.id   AF-A0A7V2EUY5-F1
#
_cell.length_a   1.000
_cell.length_b   1.000
_cell.length_c   1.000
_cell.angle_alpha   90.00
_cell.angle_beta   90.00
_cell.angle_gamma   90.00
#
_symmetry.space_group_name_H-M   'P 1'
#
loop_
_entity.id
_entity.type
_entity.pdbx_description
1 polymer ?
#
loop_
_entity_poly.entity_id
_entity_poly.type
_entity_poly.pdbx_seq_one_letter_code
_entity_poly.pdbx_strand_id
1 'polypeptide(L)' 'MERWISRLALGAVVGAVQFGLVAGASAQGLLSESEASAAVVNDYGVEVLDIEPDTIDGSPVFRVTVMNPGGNFN' A
#
# COMPACT_ATOMS: atom_id res chain seq x y z
N MET A 1 35.95 42.66 35.06
CA MET A 1 36.50 41.73 34.05
C MET A 1 36.66 40.39 34.76
N GLU A 2 35.59 39.61 34.84
CA GLU A 2 35.55 38.35 35.61
C GLU A 2 34.83 37.28 34.79
N ARG A 3 35.54 36.16 34.58
CA ARG A 3 35.11 35.02 33.78
C ARG A 3 34.26 34.11 34.65
N TRP A 4 32.99 33.95 34.31
CA TRP A 4 32.14 32.89 34.85
C TRP A 4 31.98 31.81 33.79
N ILE A 5 32.83 30.78 33.85
CA ILE A 5 32.68 29.54 33.08
C ILE A 5 31.86 28.60 33.98
N SER A 6 30.56 28.57 33.76
CA SER A 6 29.68 27.58 34.36
C SER A 6 30.02 26.21 33.79
N ARG A 7 30.57 25.37 34.66
CA ARG A 7 30.86 23.95 34.45
C ARG A 7 29.53 23.21 34.37
N LEU A 8 28.92 23.15 33.18
CA LEU A 8 27.83 22.22 32.93
C LEU A 8 28.43 20.86 32.57
N ALA A 9 28.32 19.99 33.57
CA ALA A 9 28.81 18.64 33.57
C ALA A 9 28.21 17.84 32.42
N LEU A 10 29.11 17.07 31.81
CA LEU A 10 28.88 15.86 31.04
C LEU A 10 27.80 14.99 31.71
N GLY A 11 26.62 14.89 31.08
CA GLY A 11 25.49 14.09 31.56
C GLY A 11 24.80 13.42 30.38
N ALA A 12 25.46 12.40 29.82
CA ALA A 12 24.85 11.50 28.86
C ALA A 12 23.88 10.55 29.58
N VAL A 13 22.57 10.72 29.37
CA VAL A 13 21.62 9.60 29.38
C VAL A 13 20.69 9.76 28.18
N VAL A 14 21.12 9.10 27.12
CA VAL A 14 20.32 8.54 26.03
C VAL A 14 19.02 7.95 26.59
N GLY A 15 17.86 8.39 26.10
CA GLY A 15 16.60 7.75 26.50
C GLY A 15 15.30 8.46 26.12
N ALA A 16 15.33 9.44 25.21
CA ALA A 16 14.11 10.13 24.78
C ALA A 16 14.08 10.27 23.25
N VAL A 17 13.87 9.17 22.55
CA VAL A 17 13.07 9.20 21.33
C VAL A 17 12.13 8.00 21.40
N GLN A 18 10.90 8.31 21.81
CA GLN A 18 9.71 7.52 21.56
C GLN A 18 9.61 7.25 20.05
N PHE A 19 10.26 6.20 19.56
CA PHE A 19 9.94 5.64 18.26
C PHE A 19 8.65 4.85 18.40
N GLY A 20 7.55 5.57 18.63
CA GLY A 20 6.21 5.17 18.24
C GLY A 20 6.13 5.18 16.72
N LEU A 21 6.88 4.29 16.07
CA LEU A 21 6.58 3.91 14.72
C LEU A 21 5.49 2.86 14.84
N VAL A 22 4.26 3.38 14.76
CA VAL A 22 3.10 2.64 14.32
C VAL A 22 3.47 2.02 12.96
N ALA A 23 4.13 0.87 12.99
CA ALA A 23 4.20 -0.06 11.88
C ALA A 23 2.86 -0.82 11.79
N GLY A 24 1.76 -0.08 11.93
CA GLY A 24 0.49 -0.43 11.33
C GLY A 24 0.58 -0.04 9.86
N ALA A 25 1.54 -0.62 9.14
CA ALA A 25 1.37 -0.84 7.73
C ALA A 25 0.21 -1.83 7.67
N SER A 26 -1.00 -1.28 7.63
CA SER A 26 -2.14 -1.98 7.12
C SER A 26 -1.72 -2.39 5.71
N ALA A 27 -1.16 -3.59 5.57
CA ALA A 27 -1.30 -4.35 4.37
C ALA A 27 -2.81 -4.57 4.24
N GLN A 28 -3.52 -3.52 3.81
CA GLN A 28 -4.84 -3.60 3.22
C GLN A 28 -4.58 -4.48 2.01
N GLY A 29 -4.82 -5.78 2.21
CA GLY A 29 -4.32 -6.85 1.37
C GLY A 29 -4.54 -6.45 -0.08
N LEU A 30 -3.44 -6.28 -0.81
CA LEU A 30 -3.49 -6.25 -2.25
C LEU A 30 -4.23 -7.53 -2.64
N LEU A 31 -5.41 -7.37 -3.25
CA LEU A 31 -6.16 -8.52 -3.76
C LEU A 31 -5.20 -9.32 -4.63
N SER A 32 -5.14 -10.63 -4.42
CA SER A 32 -4.39 -11.50 -5.32
C SER A 32 -5.06 -11.44 -6.70
N GLU A 33 -4.32 -11.70 -7.78
CA GLU A 33 -4.88 -11.74 -9.14
C GLU A 33 -6.11 -12.66 -9.24
N SER A 34 -6.08 -13.79 -8.53
CA SER A 34 -7.22 -14.72 -8.44
C SER A 34 -8.43 -14.13 -7.71
N GLU A 35 -8.21 -13.30 -6.68
CA GLU A 35 -9.29 -12.65 -5.94
C GLU A 35 -9.89 -11.49 -6.74
N ALA A 36 -9.04 -10.72 -7.43
CA ALA A 36 -9.46 -9.65 -8.32
C ALA A 36 -10.27 -10.18 -9.52
N SER A 37 -9.82 -11.28 -10.15
CA SER A 37 -10.57 -11.91 -11.25
C SER A 37 -11.92 -12.47 -10.78
N ALA A 38 -11.97 -13.19 -9.66
CA ALA A 38 -13.23 -13.68 -9.11
C ALA A 38 -14.21 -12.54 -8.76
N ALA A 39 -13.70 -11.43 -8.21
CA ALA A 39 -14.51 -10.25 -7.94
C ALA A 39 -15.10 -9.66 -9.22
N VAL A 40 -14.29 -9.52 -10.29
CA VAL A 40 -14.76 -8.98 -11.58
C VAL A 40 -15.83 -9.88 -12.22
N VAL A 41 -15.64 -11.20 -12.20
CA VAL A 41 -16.64 -12.16 -12.70
C VAL A 41 -17.94 -12.03 -11.90
N ASN A 42 -17.86 -11.95 -10.58
CA ASN A 42 -19.04 -11.90 -9.72
C ASN A 42 -19.82 -10.58 -9.84
N ASP A 43 -19.11 -9.45 -9.93
CA ASP A 43 -19.73 -8.12 -9.94
C ASP A 43 -20.32 -7.76 -11.30
N TYR A 44 -19.61 -8.12 -12.38
CA TYR A 44 -19.99 -7.73 -13.75
C TYR A 44 -20.58 -8.87 -14.58
N GLY A 45 -20.53 -10.12 -14.09
CA GLY A 45 -21.02 -11.28 -14.83
C GLY A 45 -20.24 -11.57 -16.11
N VAL A 46 -19.00 -11.11 -16.20
CA VAL A 46 -18.13 -11.27 -17.39
C VAL A 46 -17.20 -12.46 -17.24
N GLU A 47 -16.64 -12.93 -18.36
CA GLU A 47 -15.53 -13.89 -18.37
C GLU A 47 -14.20 -13.12 -18.42
N VAL A 48 -13.30 -13.39 -17.48
CA VAL A 48 -11.96 -12.78 -17.45
C VAL A 48 -11.03 -13.60 -18.35
N LEU A 49 -10.44 -12.94 -19.35
CA LEU A 49 -9.48 -13.54 -20.27
C LEU A 49 -8.04 -13.37 -19.79
N ASP A 50 -7.75 -12.21 -19.21
CA ASP A 50 -6.41 -11.82 -18.79
C ASP A 50 -6.50 -10.80 -17.66
N ILE A 51 -5.57 -10.89 -16.71
CA ILE A 51 -5.46 -9.95 -15.58
C ILE A 51 -3.99 -9.68 -15.31
N GLU A 52 -3.63 -8.41 -15.24
CA GLU A 52 -2.25 -7.98 -15.03
C GLU A 52 -2.21 -6.84 -14.00
N PRO A 53 -1.21 -6.81 -13.09
CA PRO A 53 -1.00 -5.66 -12.23
C PRO A 53 -0.56 -4.45 -13.06
N ASP A 54 -1.15 -3.29 -12.77
CA ASP A 54 -0.90 -2.04 -13.46
C ASP A 54 -0.89 -0.87 -12.46
N THR A 55 -0.54 0.33 -12.91
CA THR A 55 -0.52 1.52 -12.05
C THR A 55 -1.10 2.73 -12.77
N ILE A 56 -2.13 3.33 -12.17
CA ILE A 56 -2.79 4.54 -12.67
C ILE A 56 -2.65 5.63 -11.62
N ASP A 57 -2.07 6.77 -11.99
CA ASP A 57 -1.85 7.92 -11.10
C ASP A 57 -1.17 7.57 -9.76
N GLY A 58 -0.22 6.63 -9.80
CA GLY A 58 0.53 6.16 -8.63
C GLY A 58 -0.25 5.19 -7.72
N SER A 59 -1.46 4.79 -8.11
CA SER A 59 -2.26 3.78 -7.41
C SER A 59 -2.11 2.42 -8.09
N PRO A 60 -1.80 1.34 -7.34
CA PRO A 60 -1.78 -0.01 -7.89
C PRO A 60 -3.20 -0.43 -8.26
N VAL A 61 -3.38 -0.90 -9.48
CA VAL A 61 -4.65 -1.38 -10.01
C VAL A 61 -4.43 -2.71 -10.74
N PHE A 62 -5.52 -3.38 -11.11
CA PHE A 62 -5.47 -4.49 -12.05
C PHE A 62 -6.07 -4.06 -13.37
N ARG A 63 -5.34 -4.28 -14.45
CA ARG A 63 -5.89 -4.21 -15.81
C ARG A 63 -6.50 -5.56 -16.12
N VAL A 64 -7.77 -5.57 -16.49
CA VAL A 64 -8.52 -6.82 -16.70
C VAL A 64 -9.11 -6.81 -18.11
N THR A 65 -8.74 -7.82 -18.90
CA THR A 65 -9.35 -8.08 -20.20
C THR A 65 -10.53 -9.02 -20.00
N VAL A 66 -11.72 -8.59 -20.40
CA VAL A 66 -12.96 -9.34 -20.19
C VAL A 66 -13.71 -9.58 -21.49
N MET A 67 -14.52 -10.63 -21.50
CA MET A 67 -15.47 -10.95 -22.56
C MET A 67 -16.88 -11.05 -21.96
N ASN A 68 -17.89 -10.53 -22.67
CA ASN A 68 -19.28 -10.71 -22.25
C ASN A 68 -19.72 -12.18 -22.44
N PRO A 69 -20.45 -12.75 -21.46
CA PRO A 69 -21.01 -14.09 -21.61
C PRO A 69 -22.03 -14.08 -22.76
N GLY A 70 -21.81 -14.95 -23.74
CA GLY A 70 -22.62 -14.99 -24.97
C GLY A 70 -21.88 -14.55 -26.24
N GLY A 71 -20.64 -14.06 -26.10
CA GLY A 71 -19.81 -13.67 -27.24
C GLY A 71 -20.18 -12.31 -27.81
N ASN A 72 -19.26 -11.75 -28.60
CA ASN A 72 -19.45 -10.47 -29.26
C ASN A 72 -20.55 -10.60 -30.32
N PHE A 73 -21.78 -10.15 -30.01
CA PHE A 73 -22.84 -9.95 -31.00
C PHE A 73 -22.42 -8.78 -31.89
N ASN A 74 -21.80 -9.08 -33.02
CA ASN A 74 -21.59 -8.14 -34.12
C ASN A 74 -22.69 -8.32 -35.15
#